data_AF-A0AAW1SWF5-F1
#
_entry.id   AF-A0AAW1SWF5-F1
#
_cell.length_a   1.000
_cell.length_b   1.000
_cell.length_c   1.000
_cell.angle_alpha   90.00
_cell.angle_beta   90.00
_cell.angle_gamma   90.00
#
_symmetry.space_group_name_H-M   'P 1'
#
loop_
_entity.id
_entity.type
_entity.pdbx_description
1 polymer ?
#
loop_
_entity_poly.entity_id
_entity_poly.type
_entity_poly.pdbx_seq_one_letter_code
_entity_poly.pdbx_strand_id
1 'polypeptide(L)'
;MSPAAAPRLTGLQRQVLFFYRRVIRTVRTLPRAERGDISRYARNEFERYRDVDKKNYQLVEHLMRKGARQLELATDKNVSGISFRQLQQPA
;
A
#
# COMPACT_ATOMS: atom_id res chain seq x y z
N MET A 1 -28.10 -8.32 -22.93
CA MET A 1 -26.65 -8.00 -22.90
C MET A 1 -26.04 -8.68 -21.69
N SER A 2 -25.31 -9.78 -21.88
CA SER A 2 -24.63 -10.48 -20.77
C SER A 2 -23.41 -9.70 -20.31
N PRO A 3 -23.09 -9.67 -18.99
CA PRO A 3 -21.86 -9.05 -18.53
C PRO A 3 -20.67 -9.85 -19.06
N ALA A 4 -19.78 -9.19 -19.79
CA ALA A 4 -18.49 -9.76 -20.18
C ALA A 4 -17.76 -10.21 -18.92
N ALA A 5 -17.34 -11.48 -18.89
CA ALA A 5 -16.64 -12.06 -17.75
C ALA A 5 -15.42 -11.20 -17.40
N ALA A 6 -15.33 -10.76 -16.15
CA ALA A 6 -14.22 -9.92 -15.70
C ALA A 6 -12.88 -10.62 -15.99
N PRO A 7 -11.88 -9.91 -16.56
CA PRO A 7 -10.60 -10.52 -16.89
C PRO A 7 -9.97 -11.20 -15.67
N ARG A 8 -9.45 -12.41 -15.85
CA ARG A 8 -8.74 -13.14 -14.79
C ARG A 8 -7.52 -12.34 -14.35
N LEU A 9 -7.44 -12.00 -13.06
CA LEU A 9 -6.30 -11.31 -12.49
C LEU A 9 -5.06 -12.21 -12.48
N THR A 10 -3.90 -11.64 -12.82
CA THR A 10 -2.60 -12.30 -12.71
C THR A 10 -2.20 -12.54 -11.25
N GLY A 11 -1.23 -13.41 -11.01
CA GLY A 11 -0.70 -13.67 -9.67
C GLY A 11 -0.24 -12.39 -8.97
N LEU A 12 0.52 -11.54 -9.68
CA LEU A 12 0.98 -10.25 -9.15
C LEU A 12 -0.17 -9.28 -8.87
N GLN A 13 -1.17 -9.20 -9.76
CA GLN A 13 -2.34 -8.34 -9.52
C GLN A 13 -3.10 -8.76 -8.25
N ARG A 14 -3.22 -10.07 -8.00
CA ARG A 14 -3.81 -10.58 -6.74
C ARG A 14 -2.96 -10.21 -5.53
N GLN A 15 -1.63 -10.30 -5.63
CA GLN A 15 -0.71 -9.89 -4.57
C GLN A 15 -0.84 -8.40 -4.25
N VAL A 16 -0.95 -7.53 -5.25
CA VAL A 16 -1.19 -6.08 -5.06
C VAL A 16 -2.50 -5.84 -4.31
N LEU A 17 -3.60 -6.50 -4.69
CA LEU A 17 -4.89 -6.36 -4.01
C LEU A 17 -4.84 -6.91 -2.57
N PHE A 18 -4.17 -8.04 -2.36
CA PHE A 18 -3.97 -8.58 -1.02
C PHE A 18 -3.18 -7.60 -0.16
N PHE A 19 -2.11 -7.03 -0.71
CA PHE A 19 -1.28 -6.05 -0.03
C PHE A 19 -2.05 -4.77 0.32
N TYR A 20 -2.84 -4.22 -0.61
CA TYR A 20 -3.72 -3.07 -0.34
C TYR A 20 -4.66 -3.33 0.84
N ARG A 21 -5.32 -4.49 0.86
CA ARG A 21 -6.21 -4.87 1.97
C ARG A 21 -5.45 -5.08 3.28
N ARG A 22 -4.24 -5.63 3.23
CA ARG A 22 -3.36 -5.76 4.40
C ARG A 22 -3.02 -4.40 4.98
N VAL A 23 -2.59 -3.45 4.14
CA VAL A 23 -2.30 -2.06 4.56
C VAL A 23 -3.49 -1.46 5.30
N ILE A 24 -4.70 -1.51 4.73
CA ILE A 24 -5.90 -0.96 5.40
C ILE A 24 -6.14 -1.62 6.76
N ARG A 25 -6.05 -2.96 6.85
CA ARG A 25 -6.28 -3.67 8.12
C ARG A 25 -5.24 -3.29 9.17
N THR A 26 -3.99 -3.22 8.79
CA THR A 26 -2.89 -2.83 9.67
C THR A 26 -3.04 -1.38 10.13
N VAL A 27 -3.40 -0.46 9.23
CA VAL A 27 -3.62 0.95 9.63
C VAL A 27 -4.73 1.06 10.68
N ARG A 28 -5.77 0.22 10.60
CA ARG A 28 -6.84 0.19 11.62
C ARG A 28 -6.37 -0.26 13.01
N THR A 29 -5.23 -0.95 13.12
CA THR A 29 -4.68 -1.37 14.42
C THR A 29 -3.81 -0.30 15.08
N LEU A 30 -3.41 0.76 14.37
CA LEU A 30 -2.58 1.85 14.89
C LEU A 30 -3.34 2.74 15.89
N PRO A 31 -2.69 3.61 16.67
CA PRO A 31 -3.35 4.60 17.53
C PRO A 31 -4.24 5.56 16.73
N ARG A 32 -5.38 6.00 17.31
CA ARG A 32 -6.36 6.84 16.61
C ARG A 32 -5.76 8.12 16.01
N ALA A 33 -4.76 8.71 16.68
CA ALA A 33 -4.08 9.92 16.23
C ALA A 33 -3.36 9.76 14.88
N GLU A 34 -2.79 8.57 14.62
CA GLU A 34 -1.95 8.33 13.43
C GLU A 34 -2.74 7.70 12.26
N ARG A 35 -3.89 7.07 12.56
CA ARG A 35 -4.72 6.38 11.55
C ARG A 35 -5.07 7.24 10.35
N GLY A 36 -5.49 8.48 10.60
CA GLY A 36 -5.98 9.38 9.55
C GLY A 36 -4.91 9.75 8.54
N ASP A 37 -3.70 10.04 9.01
CA ASP A 37 -2.59 10.48 8.17
C ASP A 37 -2.00 9.31 7.39
N ILE A 38 -1.79 8.16 8.06
CA ILE A 38 -1.26 6.96 7.42
C ILE A 38 -2.26 6.39 6.39
N SER A 39 -3.56 6.40 6.69
CA SER A 39 -4.58 5.96 5.73
C SER A 39 -4.64 6.86 4.50
N ARG A 40 -4.52 8.18 4.68
CA ARG A 40 -4.49 9.14 3.55
C ARG A 40 -3.23 8.95 2.71
N TYR A 41 -2.08 8.84 3.35
CA TYR A 41 -0.81 8.60 2.67
C TYR A 41 -0.85 7.30 1.86
N ALA A 42 -1.27 6.19 2.48
CA ALA A 42 -1.39 4.91 1.78
C ALA A 42 -2.30 5.04 0.56
N ARG A 43 -3.49 5.65 0.71
CA ARG A 43 -4.40 5.86 -0.42
C ARG A 43 -3.74 6.69 -1.52
N ASN A 44 -3.13 7.82 -1.19
CA ASN A 44 -2.46 8.68 -2.17
C ASN A 44 -1.35 7.96 -2.94
N GLU A 45 -0.55 7.11 -2.28
CA GLU A 45 0.48 6.33 -2.99
C GLU A 45 -0.13 5.31 -3.96
N PHE A 46 -1.20 4.60 -3.58
CA PHE A 46 -1.88 3.68 -4.51
C PHE A 46 -2.54 4.42 -5.68
N GLU A 47 -3.10 5.62 -5.44
CA GLU A 47 -3.68 6.48 -6.48
C GLU A 47 -2.61 6.99 -7.45
N ARG A 48 -1.46 7.43 -6.93
CA ARG A 48 -0.31 7.93 -7.71
C ARG A 48 0.19 6.93 -8.74
N TYR A 49 0.12 5.64 -8.44
CA TYR A 49 0.59 4.56 -9.31
C TYR A 49 -0.56 3.73 -9.91
N ARG A 50 -1.80 4.24 -9.90
CA ARG A 50 -2.97 3.52 -10.46
C ARG A 50 -2.79 3.16 -11.94
N ASP A 51 -2.20 4.07 -12.71
CA ASP A 51 -2.12 3.97 -14.17
C ASP A 51 -0.80 3.34 -14.66
N VAL A 52 0.02 2.82 -13.74
CA VAL A 52 1.21 2.04 -14.09
C VAL A 52 0.78 0.84 -14.93
N ASP A 53 1.49 0.61 -16.04
CA ASP A 53 1.27 -0.58 -16.87
C ASP A 53 1.37 -1.83 -16.01
N LYS A 54 0.32 -2.64 -16.05
CA LYS A 54 0.20 -3.93 -15.35
C LYS A 54 1.30 -4.93 -15.75
N LYS A 55 1.97 -4.71 -16.89
CA LYS A 55 3.11 -5.49 -17.38
C LYS A 55 4.46 -4.98 -16.88
N ASN A 56 4.52 -3.81 -16.23
CA ASN A 56 5.74 -3.30 -15.62
C ASN A 56 5.98 -3.98 -14.26
N TYR A 57 6.31 -5.28 -14.32
CA TYR A 57 6.49 -6.12 -13.14
C TYR A 57 7.56 -5.57 -12.19
N GLN A 58 8.66 -5.05 -12.74
CA GLN A 58 9.77 -4.51 -11.95
C GLN A 58 9.34 -3.32 -11.09
N LEU A 59 8.61 -2.37 -11.68
CA LEU A 59 8.11 -1.21 -10.94
C LEU A 59 7.09 -1.63 -9.88
N VAL A 60 6.15 -2.51 -10.22
CA VAL A 60 5.14 -2.99 -9.27
C VAL A 60 5.79 -3.70 -8.09
N GLU A 61 6.77 -4.58 -8.33
CA GLU A 61 7.52 -5.26 -7.28
C GLU A 61 8.33 -4.30 -6.42
N HIS A 62 8.97 -3.29 -7.03
CA HIS A 62 9.67 -2.24 -6.30
C HIS A 62 8.72 -1.49 -5.36
N LEU A 63 7.56 -1.05 -5.86
CA LEU A 63 6.55 -0.36 -5.07
C LEU A 63 5.98 -1.24 -3.95
N MET A 64 5.72 -2.52 -4.22
CA MET A 64 5.28 -3.47 -3.20
C MET A 64 6.33 -3.64 -2.09
N ARG A 65 7.61 -3.78 -2.43
CA ARG A 65 8.71 -3.86 -1.45
C ARG A 65 8.85 -2.57 -0.65
N LYS A 66 8.76 -1.40 -1.29
CA LYS A 66 8.76 -0.09 -0.62
C LYS A 66 7.62 0.02 0.38
N GLY A 67 6.39 -0.27 -0.07
CA GLY A 67 5.20 -0.22 0.78
C GLY A 67 5.26 -1.19 1.96
N ALA A 68 5.83 -2.39 1.77
CA ALA A 68 5.97 -3.37 2.85
C ALA A 68 6.90 -2.85 3.96
N ARG A 69 8.06 -2.29 3.61
CA ARG A 69 8.98 -1.66 4.58
C ARG A 69 8.31 -0.49 5.31
N GLN A 70 7.58 0.34 4.57
CA GLN A 70 6.82 1.45 5.14
C GLN A 70 5.77 0.96 6.16
N LEU A 71 5.07 -0.14 5.86
CA LEU A 71 4.09 -0.71 6.76
C LEU A 71 4.73 -1.31 8.02
N GLU A 72 5.87 -1.99 7.87
CA GLU A 72 6.63 -2.55 8.99
C GLU A 72 7.05 -1.44 9.96
N LEU A 73 7.65 -0.36 9.45
CA LEU A 73 8.04 0.81 10.24
C LEU A 73 6.84 1.46 10.94
N ALA A 74 5.70 1.57 10.27
CA ALA A 74 4.48 2.12 10.86
C ALA A 74 3.91 1.26 12.00
N THR A 75 4.17 -0.06 11.99
CA THR A 75 3.70 -0.99 13.02
C THR A 75 4.69 -1.24 14.15
N ASP A 76 5.95 -0.83 13.97
CA ASP A 76 6.98 -1.07 14.95
C ASP A 76 6.73 -0.19 16.19
N LYS A 77 6.34 -0.85 17.29
CA LYS A 77 5.96 -0.19 18.55
C LYS A 77 7.13 0.51 19.24
N ASN A 78 8.37 0.18 18.86
CA ASN A 78 9.57 0.84 19.36
C ASN A 78 9.80 2.21 18.68
N VAL A 79 9.13 2.49 17.57
CA VAL A 79 9.20 3.78 16.86
C VAL A 79 8.04 4.65 17.32
N SER A 80 8.02 5.03 18.59
CA SER A 80 7.00 5.93 19.14
C SER A 80 7.33 7.39 18.76
N GLY A 81 6.57 7.97 17.82
CA GLY A 81 6.54 9.42 17.57
C GLY A 81 7.22 9.95 16.30
N ILE A 82 7.96 9.12 15.56
CA ILE A 82 8.73 9.55 14.36
C ILE A 82 8.08 9.07 13.04
N SER A 83 7.18 8.07 13.12
CA SER A 83 6.84 7.18 12.01
C SER A 83 6.27 7.87 10.78
N PHE A 84 5.39 8.87 10.88
CA PHE A 84 4.78 9.46 9.67
C PHE A 84 5.77 10.28 8.82
N ARG A 85 6.68 11.03 9.43
CA ARG A 85 7.61 11.91 8.70
C ARG A 85 8.69 11.11 7.95
N GLN A 86 9.04 9.93 8.44
CA GLN A 86 9.94 9.00 7.75
C GLN A 86 9.29 8.29 6.56
N LEU A 87 7.96 8.10 6.58
CA LEU A 87 7.22 7.51 5.46
C LEU A 87 7.14 8.42 4.23
N GLN A 88 7.20 9.74 4.43
CA GLN A 88 7.14 10.75 3.36
C GLN A 88 8.49 11.01 2.67
N GLN A 89 9.59 10.44 3.13
CA GLN A 89 10.88 10.68 2.50
C GLN A 89 10.93 10.03 1.10
N PRO A 90 11.32 10.77 0.04
CA PRO A 90 11.66 10.14 -1.22
C PRO A 90 12.81 9.17 -0.97
N ALA A 91 12.72 7.98 -1.58
CA ALA A 91 13.83 7.03 -1.59
C ALA A 91 15.05 7.64 -2.28
#